data_AF-A0A0F9S569-F1
#
_entry.id   AF-A0A0F9S569-F1
#
_cell.length_a   1.000
_cell.length_b   1.000
_cell.length_c   1.000
_cell.angle_alpha   90.00
_cell.angle_beta   90.00
_cell.angle_gamma   90.00
#
_symmetry.space_group_name_H-M   'P 1'
#
loop_
_entity.id
_entity.type
_entity.pdbx_description
1 polymer ?
#
loop_
_entity_poly.entity_id
_entity_poly.type
_entity_poly.pdbx_seq_one_letter_code
_entity_poly.pdbx_strand_id
1 'polypeptide(L)' 'MSEYKRIKCPKCGNENPRMLHEEPDKTSVLYYSMQGTPVYSKKMKCGSCAHEWKKS' A
#
# COMPACT_ATOMS: atom_id res chain seq x y z
N MET A 1 -17.25 -10.60 -12.14
CA MET A 1 -16.31 -11.02 -11.08
C MET A 1 -15.10 -10.11 -11.17
N SER A 2 -14.95 -9.15 -10.26
CA SER A 2 -13.75 -8.31 -10.20
C SER A 2 -12.55 -9.20 -9.87
N GLU A 3 -11.59 -9.28 -10.78
CA GLU A 3 -10.33 -9.99 -10.55
C GLU A 3 -9.63 -9.38 -9.33
N TYR A 4 -9.65 -10.07 -8.20
CA TYR A 4 -8.80 -9.74 -7.08
C TYR A 4 -7.36 -10.02 -7.51
N LYS A 5 -6.69 -8.99 -8.03
CA LYS A 5 -5.27 -9.03 -8.39
C LYS A 5 -4.50 -9.52 -7.17
N ARG A 6 -4.00 -10.76 -7.23
CA ARG A 6 -3.23 -11.37 -6.14
C ARG A 6 -1.98 -10.53 -5.93
N ILE A 7 -1.94 -9.79 -4.83
CA ILE A 7 -0.81 -8.91 -4.52
C ILE A 7 0.36 -9.83 -4.12
N LYS A 8 1.49 -9.65 -4.79
CA LYS A 8 2.74 -10.35 -4.50
C LYS A 8 3.81 -9.32 -4.17
N CYS A 9 4.59 -9.57 -3.12
CA CYS A 9 5.72 -8.72 -2.81
C CYS A 9 6.77 -8.80 -3.93
N PRO A 10 7.18 -7.68 -4.55
CA PRO A 10 8.16 -7.70 -5.64
C PRO A 10 9.58 -8.03 -5.16
N LYS A 11 9.87 -7.88 -3.85
CA LYS A 11 11.21 -8.12 -3.28
C LYS A 11 11.44 -9.56 -2.85
N CYS A 12 10.53 -10.13 -2.04
CA CYS A 12 10.69 -11.49 -1.50
C CYS A 12 9.72 -12.51 -2.11
N GLY A 13 8.82 -12.08 -2.99
CA GLY A 13 7.83 -12.96 -3.60
C GLY A 13 6.69 -13.38 -2.68
N ASN A 14 6.60 -12.88 -1.44
CA ASN A 14 5.51 -13.24 -0.54
C ASN A 14 4.14 -12.91 -1.14
N GLU A 15 3.27 -13.92 -1.17
CA GLU A 15 1.90 -13.85 -1.68
C GLU A 15 0.85 -13.94 -0.57
N ASN A 16 1.26 -14.12 0.69
CA ASN A 16 0.33 -14.20 1.81
C ASN A 16 -0.35 -12.84 2.05
N PRO A 17 -1.65 -12.69 1.76
CA PRO A 17 -2.34 -11.40 1.86
C PRO A 17 -2.41 -10.87 3.30
N ARG A 18 -2.34 -11.76 4.31
CA ARG A 18 -2.31 -11.35 5.72
C ARG A 18 -1.01 -10.63 6.11
N MET A 19 0.05 -10.79 5.30
CA MET A 19 1.35 -10.14 5.49
C MET A 19 1.58 -9.01 4.47
N LEU A 20 0.56 -8.58 3.74
CA LEU A 20 0.64 -7.51 2.76
C LEU A 20 -0.30 -6.39 3.21
N HIS A 21 0.26 -5.40 3.91
CA HIS A 21 -0.51 -4.33 4.53
C HIS A 21 -0.54 -3.10 3.63
N GLU A 22 -1.71 -2.49 3.47
CA GLU A 22 -1.86 -1.19 2.83
C GLU A 22 -1.72 -0.11 3.91
N GLU A 23 -0.75 0.79 3.76
CA GLU A 23 -0.46 1.87 4.69
C GLU A 23 -0.47 3.24 3.97
N PRO A 24 -0.83 4.33 4.65
CA PRO A 24 -0.70 5.67 4.09
C PRO A 24 0.79 6.04 3.91
N ASP A 25 1.15 6.48 2.72
CA ASP A 25 2.45 7.06 2.41
C ASP A 25 2.47 8.54 2.77
N LYS A 26 2.93 8.83 3.99
CA LYS A 26 3.03 10.18 4.54
C LYS A 26 4.00 11.10 3.79
N THR A 27 4.79 10.56 2.85
CA THR A 27 5.70 11.37 2.02
C THR A 27 4.98 12.05 0.84
N SER A 28 3.78 11.59 0.48
CA SER A 28 3.06 12.06 -0.70
C SER A 28 1.60 12.36 -0.37
N VAL A 29 1.31 13.65 -0.15
CA VAL A 29 -0.05 14.18 0.04
C VAL A 29 -0.72 14.27 -1.32
N LEU A 30 -1.90 13.68 -1.47
CA LEU A 30 -2.70 13.75 -2.69
C LEU A 30 -3.54 15.04 -2.73
N TYR A 31 -4.24 15.33 -1.64
CA TYR A 31 -5.06 16.52 -1.47
C TYR A 31 -5.37 16.74 0.01
N TYR A 32 -5.91 17.91 0.34
CA TYR A 32 -6.44 18.20 1.66
C TYR A 32 -7.96 18.03 1.63
N SER A 33 -8.51 17.32 2.62
CA SER A 33 -9.96 17.22 2.76
C SER A 33 -10.56 18.59 3.11
N MET A 34 -11.89 18.73 2.99
CA MET A 34 -12.61 19.97 3.35
C MET A 34 -12.40 20.41 4.80
N GLN A 35 -11.94 19.52 5.67
CA GLN A 35 -11.66 19.77 7.10
C GLN A 35 -10.18 20.09 7.35
N GLY A 36 -9.36 20.22 6.30
CA GLY A 36 -7.92 20.49 6.41
C GLY A 36 -7.06 19.26 6.70
N THR A 37 -7.64 18.06 6.78
CA THR A 37 -6.88 16.82 7.03
C THR A 37 -6.15 16.38 5.74
N PRO A 38 -4.82 16.18 5.78
CA PRO A 38 -4.08 15.71 4.61
C PRO A 38 -4.47 14.28 4.26
N VAL A 39 -4.86 14.05 3.01
CA VAL A 39 -5.10 12.73 2.46
C VAL A 39 -3.83 12.26 1.76
N TYR A 40 -3.23 11.21 2.30
CA TYR A 40 -2.00 10.64 1.78
C TYR A 40 -2.27 9.61 0.69
N SER A 41 -1.32 9.48 -0.23
CA SER A 41 -1.28 8.35 -1.14
C SER A 41 -1.09 7.03 -0.38
N LYS A 42 -1.39 5.91 -1.01
CA LYS A 42 -1.29 4.59 -0.36
C LYS A 42 -0.07 3.84 -0.87
N LYS A 43 0.60 3.14 0.04
CA LYS A 43 1.68 2.19 -0.25
C LYS A 43 1.34 0.82 0.31
N MET A 44 1.91 -0.21 -0.29
CA MET A 44 1.90 -1.57 0.22
C MET A 44 3.18 -1.83 1.00
N LYS A 45 3.08 -2.55 2.10
CA LYS A 45 4.19 -2.99 2.94
C LYS A 45 4.13 -4.49 3.15
N CYS A 46 5.24 -5.16 2.90
CA CYS A 46 5.38 -6.59 3.18
C CYS A 46 5.81 -6.82 4.63
N GLY A 47 5.01 -7.55 5.40
CA GLY A 47 5.32 -7.96 6.77
C GLY A 47 6.43 -9.01 6.87
N SER A 48 6.80 -9.68 5.77
CA SER A 48 7.89 -10.67 5.76
C SER A 48 9.27 -10.04 5.55
N CYS A 49 9.42 -9.09 4.62
CA CYS A 49 10.73 -8.50 4.27
C CYS A 49 10.81 -6.99 4.47
N ALA A 50 9.77 -6.37 5.04
CA ALA A 50 9.62 -4.93 5.25
C ALA A 50 9.71 -4.07 3.97
N HIS A 51 9.63 -4.66 2.78
CA HIS A 51 9.65 -3.87 1.54
C HIS A 51 8.37 -3.07 1.38
N GLU A 52 8.52 -1.83 0.91
CA GLU A 52 7.42 -0.90 0.68
C GLU A 52 7.38 -0.52 -0.81
N TRP A 53 6.20 -0.54 -1.42
CA TRP A 53 6.02 -0.17 -2.84
C TRP A 53 4.69 0.53 -3.07
N LYS A 54 4.62 1.36 -4.11
CA LYS A 54 3.38 2.02 -4.51
C LYS A 54 2.48 1.03 -5.26
N LYS A 55 1.18 1.06 -4.95
CA LYS A 55 0.16 0.31 -5.69
C LYS A 55 -0.18 1.16 -6.92
N SER A 56 0.36 0.76 -8.09
CA SER A 56 0.06 1.39 -9.38
C SER A 56 -1.36 1.10 -9.83
#